data_AF-A0A923XXB3-F1
#
_entry.id   AF-A0A923XXB3-F1
#
_cell.length_a   1.000
_cell.length_b   1.000
_cell.length_c   1.000
_cell.angle_alpha   90.00
_cell.angle_beta   90.00
_cell.angle_gamma   90.00
#
_symmetry.space_group_name_H-M   'P 1'
#
loop_
_entity.id
_entity.type
_entity.pdbx_description
1 polymer ?
#
loop_
_entity_poly.entity_id
_entity_poly.type
_entity_poly.pdbx_seq_one_letter_code
_entity_poly.pdbx_strand_id
1 'polypeptide(L)'
;IAERFFSDYERKSLNSIPETLQKEAFFNGWTRKEAYIKLKGKGLSIPLNSFDVSIIPEQNPLLIDSRDDDIHFSNWKVFDIKTFEGYKAALITDKSVILINYHTF
;
A
#
# COMPACT_ATOMS: atom_id res chain seq x y z
N ILE A 1 13.35 9.02 -0.94
CA ILE A 1 12.86 7.60 -0.96
C ILE A 1 11.70 7.45 -1.94
N ALA A 2 10.63 8.23 -1.81
CA ALA A 2 9.48 8.21 -2.73
C ALA A 2 9.88 8.33 -4.22
N GLU A 3 10.80 9.23 -4.57
CA GLU A 3 11.27 9.42 -5.95
C GLU A 3 11.79 8.16 -6.66
N ARG A 4 12.29 7.18 -5.90
CA ARG A 4 12.86 5.94 -6.46
C ARG A 4 11.89 4.77 -6.50
N PHE A 5 10.89 4.78 -5.60
CA PHE A 5 10.05 3.60 -5.36
C PHE A 5 8.57 3.85 -5.65
N PHE A 6 8.13 5.10 -5.71
CA PHE A 6 6.75 5.44 -6.01
C PHE A 6 6.60 5.71 -7.51
N SER A 7 5.47 5.29 -8.08
CA SER A 7 5.11 5.58 -9.46
C SER A 7 4.87 7.08 -9.67
N ASP A 8 4.73 7.52 -10.92
CA ASP A 8 4.37 8.90 -11.22
C ASP A 8 3.01 9.29 -10.62
N TYR A 9 2.05 8.35 -10.61
CA TYR A 9 0.72 8.57 -10.03
C TYR A 9 0.80 8.86 -8.53
N GLU A 10 1.55 8.04 -7.80
CA GLU A 10 1.71 8.16 -6.35
C GLU A 10 2.50 9.40 -5.98
N ARG A 11 3.55 9.74 -6.72
CA ARG A 11 4.31 10.98 -6.51
C ARG A 11 3.45 12.22 -6.73
N LYS A 12 2.62 12.24 -7.77
CA LYS A 12 1.66 13.32 -8.00
C LYS A 12 0.63 13.41 -6.88
N SER A 13 0.09 12.27 -6.44
CA SER A 13 -0.86 12.21 -5.33
C SER A 13 -0.24 12.74 -4.03
N LEU A 14 1.00 12.34 -3.73
CA LEU A 14 1.74 12.79 -2.56
C LEU A 14 2.00 14.31 -2.58
N ASN A 15 2.35 14.86 -3.74
CA ASN A 15 2.61 16.30 -3.89
C ASN A 15 1.33 17.15 -3.92
N SER A 16 0.16 16.52 -4.12
CA SER A 16 -1.13 17.22 -4.17
C SER A 16 -1.78 17.47 -2.81
N ILE A 17 -1.25 16.85 -1.74
CA ILE A 17 -1.79 16.97 -0.38
C ILE A 17 -0.92 17.89 0.50
N PRO A 18 -1.49 18.48 1.59
CA PRO A 18 -0.73 19.28 2.55
C PRO A 18 0.50 18.55 3.10
N GLU A 19 1.59 19.29 3.31
CA GLU A 19 2.87 18.74 3.82
C GLU A 19 2.70 17.95 5.13
N THR A 20 1.80 18.40 5.99
CA THR A 20 1.46 17.74 7.27
C THR A 20 0.92 16.32 7.09
N LEU A 21 0.34 16.00 5.94
CA LEU A 21 -0.21 14.68 5.60
C LEU A 21 0.73 13.83 4.74
N GLN A 22 1.78 14.41 4.16
CA GLN A 22 2.68 13.70 3.25
C GLN A 22 3.43 12.56 3.92
N LYS A 23 3.88 12.74 5.17
CA LYS A 23 4.56 11.68 5.91
C LYS A 23 3.65 10.46 6.09
N GLU A 24 2.41 10.70 6.48
CA GLU A 24 1.42 9.63 6.64
C GLU A 24 1.13 8.94 5.31
N ALA A 25 0.90 9.72 4.26
CA ALA A 25 0.64 9.20 2.92
C ALA A 25 1.80 8.34 2.39
N PHE A 26 3.03 8.77 2.64
CA PHE A 26 4.22 8.00 2.31
C PHE A 26 4.21 6.63 3.00
N PHE A 27 3.95 6.57 4.30
CA PHE A 27 3.93 5.28 5.02
C PHE A 27 2.73 4.40 4.64
N ASN A 28 1.58 4.98 4.31
CA ASN A 28 0.45 4.25 3.74
C ASN A 28 0.87 3.59 2.42
N GLY A 29 1.43 4.37 1.49
CA GLY A 29 1.89 3.84 0.20
C GLY A 29 2.98 2.78 0.36
N TRP A 30 3.98 3.05 1.21
CA TRP A 30 5.08 2.13 1.44
C TRP A 30 4.60 0.77 1.98
N THR A 31 3.76 0.76 3.01
CA THR A 31 3.30 -0.49 3.63
C THR A 31 2.39 -1.30 2.71
N ARG A 32 1.55 -0.64 1.91
CA ARG A 32 0.69 -1.30 0.90
C ARG A 32 1.53 -1.91 -0.23
N LYS A 33 2.56 -1.21 -0.72
CA LYS A 33 3.51 -1.74 -1.70
C LYS A 33 4.27 -2.96 -1.18
N GLU A 34 4.81 -2.87 0.04
CA GLU A 34 5.49 -3.97 0.71
C GLU A 34 4.57 -5.19 0.88
N ALA A 35 3.31 -4.98 1.24
CA ALA A 35 2.32 -6.06 1.35
C ALA A 35 2.08 -6.74 -0.01
N TYR A 36 2.02 -5.99 -1.11
CA TYR A 36 1.86 -6.55 -2.45
C TYR A 36 3.06 -7.38 -2.91
N ILE A 37 4.29 -6.89 -2.73
CA ILE A 37 5.48 -7.67 -3.14
C ILE A 37 5.65 -8.92 -2.28
N LYS A 38 5.27 -8.86 -0.99
CA LYS A 38 5.24 -10.02 -0.09
C LYS A 38 4.22 -11.05 -0.54
N LEU A 39 3.05 -10.59 -0.94
CA LEU A 39 2.02 -11.46 -1.53
C LEU A 39 2.54 -12.19 -2.77
N LYS A 40 3.22 -11.49 -3.67
CA LYS A 40 3.77 -12.09 -4.90
C LYS A 40 4.94 -13.04 -4.65
N GLY A 41 5.58 -12.98 -3.48
CA GLY A 41 6.71 -13.85 -3.11
C GLY A 41 7.99 -13.63 -3.92
N LYS A 42 8.05 -12.61 -4.78
CA LYS A 42 9.20 -12.30 -5.64
C LYS A 42 10.17 -11.28 -5.02
N GLY A 43 9.84 -10.76 -3.84
CA GLY A 43 10.63 -9.74 -3.15
C GLY A 43 10.82 -8.49 -4.01
N LEU A 44 12.02 -7.89 -3.94
CA LEU A 44 12.39 -6.68 -4.68
C LEU A 44 12.60 -6.90 -6.19
N SER A 45 12.39 -8.12 -6.70
CA SER A 45 12.43 -8.38 -8.14
C SER A 45 11.27 -7.71 -8.89
N ILE A 46 10.23 -7.28 -8.17
CA ILE A 46 9.14 -6.46 -8.72
C ILE A 46 9.51 -4.99 -8.52
N PRO A 47 9.68 -4.20 -9.59
CA PRO A 47 9.92 -2.78 -9.47
C PRO A 47 8.75 -2.09 -8.73
N LEU A 48 9.03 -1.43 -7.62
CA LEU A 48 7.97 -0.80 -6.81
C LEU A 48 7.22 0.33 -7.56
N ASN A 49 7.79 0.86 -8.65
CA ASN A 49 7.16 1.86 -9.49
C ASN A 49 6.36 1.27 -10.67
N SER A 50 6.29 -0.06 -10.86
CA SER A 50 5.52 -0.68 -11.95
C SER A 50 4.02 -0.83 -11.65
N PHE A 51 3.61 -0.61 -10.40
CA PHE A 51 2.24 -0.70 -9.94
C PHE A 51 1.90 0.46 -9.00
N ASP A 52 0.60 0.71 -8.83
CA ASP A 52 0.06 1.82 -8.06
C ASP A 52 -0.77 1.31 -6.88
N VAL A 53 -0.62 1.96 -5.73
CA VAL A 53 -1.50 1.82 -4.58
C VAL A 53 -2.13 3.17 -4.25
N SER A 54 -3.30 3.15 -3.60
CA SER A 54 -3.78 4.38 -2.97
C SER A 54 -2.82 4.77 -1.85
N ILE A 55 -2.61 6.07 -1.64
CA ILE A 55 -1.69 6.58 -0.61
C ILE A 55 -2.30 7.68 0.26
N ILE A 56 -3.38 8.30 -0.17
CA ILE A 56 -3.97 9.45 0.53
C ILE A 56 -4.56 8.96 1.87
N PRO A 57 -4.27 9.65 3.00
CA PRO A 57 -4.85 9.33 4.30
C PRO A 57 -6.39 9.36 4.25
N GLU A 58 -7.04 8.51 5.05
CA GLU A 58 -8.51 8.35 5.10
C GLU A 58 -9.18 7.88 3.78
N GLN A 59 -8.42 7.67 2.71
CA GLN A 59 -8.90 7.01 1.50
C GLN A 59 -8.90 5.49 1.69
N ASN A 60 -9.88 4.82 1.07
CA ASN A 60 -9.88 3.36 1.00
C ASN A 60 -8.53 2.82 0.49
N PRO A 61 -7.92 1.86 1.21
CA PRO A 61 -6.71 1.18 0.76
C PRO A 61 -7.02 0.34 -0.48
N LEU A 62 -6.28 0.56 -1.55
CA LEU A 62 -6.50 -0.08 -2.85
C LEU A 62 -5.18 -0.38 -3.53
N LEU A 63 -5.16 -1.49 -4.28
CA LEU A 63 -4.21 -1.72 -5.35
C LEU A 63 -4.88 -1.21 -6.63
N ILE A 64 -4.36 -0.12 -7.18
CA ILE A 64 -5.04 0.66 -8.23
C ILE A 64 -4.75 0.08 -9.60
N ASP A 65 -3.49 -0.23 -9.89
CA ASP A 65 -3.06 -0.73 -11.19
C ASP A 65 -1.77 -1.53 -11.01
N SER A 66 -1.62 -2.64 -11.72
CA SER A 66 -0.33 -3.26 -11.93
C SER A 66 -0.18 -3.50 -13.42
N ARG A 67 0.74 -2.75 -14.00
CA ARG A 67 0.94 -2.67 -15.45
C ARG A 67 1.60 -3.93 -16.04
N ASP A 68 1.88 -4.94 -15.21
CA ASP A 68 2.70 -6.12 -15.50
C ASP A 68 2.00 -7.48 -15.23
N ASP A 69 0.75 -7.53 -14.78
CA ASP A 69 0.08 -8.81 -14.46
C ASP A 69 -1.04 -9.15 -15.45
N ASP A 70 -0.93 -10.33 -16.06
CA ASP A 70 -2.02 -11.08 -16.71
C ASP A 70 -3.07 -11.62 -15.70
N ILE A 71 -2.90 -11.32 -14.41
CA ILE A 71 -3.72 -11.86 -13.32
C ILE A 71 -4.80 -10.85 -12.94
N HIS A 72 -6.07 -11.25 -13.07
CA HIS A 72 -7.21 -10.46 -12.64
C HIS A 72 -7.08 -9.97 -11.18
N PHE A 73 -6.86 -8.66 -11.03
CA PHE A 73 -6.78 -7.94 -9.76
C PHE A 73 -8.05 -7.98 -8.91
N SER A 74 -9.18 -8.36 -9.50
CA SER A 74 -10.52 -8.20 -8.94
C SER A 74 -10.74 -8.91 -7.60
N ASN A 75 -9.91 -9.90 -7.27
CA ASN A 75 -10.10 -10.71 -6.07
C ASN A 75 -9.26 -10.23 -4.87
N TRP A 76 -8.22 -9.43 -5.10
CA TRP A 76 -7.32 -8.98 -4.04
C TRP A 76 -7.88 -7.76 -3.32
N LYS A 77 -7.93 -7.83 -2.00
CA LYS A 77 -8.38 -6.76 -1.11
C LYS A 77 -7.20 -6.24 -0.31
N VAL A 78 -7.12 -4.93 -0.16
CA VAL A 78 -6.11 -4.25 0.66
C VAL A 78 -6.78 -3.77 1.93
N PHE A 79 -6.12 -3.93 3.06
CA PHE A 79 -6.58 -3.47 4.37
C PHE A 79 -5.44 -2.73 5.08
N ASP A 80 -5.76 -1.62 5.73
CA ASP A 80 -4.85 -1.04 6.72
C ASP A 80 -5.07 -1.75 8.06
N ILE A 81 -3.97 -2.08 8.74
CA ILE A 81 -3.99 -2.65 10.08
C ILE A 81 -3.78 -1.52 11.08
N LYS A 82 -4.63 -1.44 12.10
CA LYS A 82 -4.50 -0.43 13.16
C LYS A 82 -3.24 -0.73 13.96
N THR A 83 -2.37 0.27 14.10
CA THR A 83 -1.10 0.18 14.84
C THR A 83 -1.01 1.28 15.88
N PHE A 84 0.05 1.23 16.71
CA PHE A 84 0.42 2.36 17.56
C PHE A 84 0.76 3.61 16.74
N GLU A 85 0.70 4.77 17.39
CA GLU A 85 1.08 6.04 16.78
C GLU A 85 2.50 5.98 16.21
N GLY A 86 2.70 6.57 15.03
CA GLY A 86 3.98 6.56 14.33
C GLY A 86 4.26 5.30 13.50
N TYR A 87 3.43 4.26 13.58
CA TYR A 87 3.53 3.06 12.75
C TYR A 87 2.37 2.98 11.76
N LYS A 88 2.61 2.26 10.65
CA LYS A 88 1.59 1.86 9.67
C LYS A 88 1.83 0.41 9.29
N ALA A 89 0.75 -0.29 8.96
CA ALA A 89 0.81 -1.66 8.46
C ALA A 89 -0.34 -1.88 7.47
N ALA A 90 -0.10 -2.75 6.48
CA ALA A 90 -1.08 -3.12 5.48
C ALA A 90 -1.09 -4.64 5.26
N LEU A 91 -2.25 -5.15 4.87
CA LEU A 91 -2.50 -6.54 4.50
C LEU A 91 -3.11 -6.59 3.11
N ILE A 92 -2.66 -7.53 2.28
CA ILE A 92 -3.31 -7.86 1.02
C ILE A 92 -3.67 -9.34 1.03
N THR A 93 -4.92 -9.66 0.70
CA THR A 93 -5.42 -11.04 0.64
C THR A 93 -6.58 -11.16 -0.36
N ASP A 94 -6.74 -12.33 -0.94
CA ASP A 94 -7.89 -12.73 -1.76
C ASP A 94 -9.12 -13.13 -0.92
N LYS A 95 -8.96 -13.17 0.41
CA LYS A 95 -10.02 -13.55 1.35
C LYS A 95 -10.65 -12.33 2.01
N SER A 96 -11.88 -12.51 2.48
CA SER A 96 -12.52 -11.53 3.35
C SER A 96 -11.90 -11.59 4.75
N VAL A 97 -11.49 -10.44 5.28
CA VAL A 97 -11.03 -10.30 6.67
C VAL A 97 -12.21 -9.81 7.50
N ILE A 98 -12.62 -10.60 8.48
CA ILE A 98 -13.79 -10.30 9.33
C ILE A 98 -13.33 -9.68 10.66
N LEU A 99 -12.17 -10.12 11.18
CA LEU A 99 -11.65 -9.71 12.48
C LEU A 99 -10.12 -9.74 12.48
N ILE A 100 -9.50 -8.71 13.05
CA ILE A 100 -8.07 -8.67 13.38
C ILE A 100 -7.95 -8.56 14.89
N ASN A 101 -7.40 -9.59 15.53
CA ASN A 101 -7.18 -9.63 16.97
C ASN A 101 -5.77 -9.11 17.30
N TYR A 102 -5.68 -8.24 18.30
CA TYR A 102 -4.43 -7.70 18.80
C TYR A 102 -4.15 -8.31 20.18
N HIS A 103 -2.96 -8.89 20.34
CA HIS A 103 -2.51 -9.45 21.61
C HIS A 103 -1.38 -8.56 22.16
N THR A 104 -1.61 -7.96 23.32
CA THR A 104 -0.59 -7.27 24.10
C THR A 104 -0.05 -8.25 25.15
N PHE A 105 1.27 -8.41 25.20
CA PHE A 105 1.96 -9.20 26.22
C PHE A 105 2.21 -8.36 27.48
#